data_AF-A0AAD5NF94-F1
#
_entry.id   AF-A0AAD5NF94-F1
#
_cell.length_a   1.000
_cell.length_b   1.000
_cell.length_c   1.000
_cell.angle_alpha   90.00
_cell.angle_beta   90.00
_cell.angle_gamma   90.00
#
_symmetry.space_group_name_H-M   'P 1'
#
loop_
_entity.id
_entity.type
_entity.pdbx_description
1 polymer ?
#
loop_
_entity_poly.entity_id
_entity_poly.type
_entity_poly.pdbx_seq_one_letter_code
_entity_poly.pdbx_strand_id
1 'polypeptide(L)'
;MVVRIRLARFGCKNKPFYRVMAADSRSPRDGKHLEVLGYYNPLPGQDGGKRMGLNFDRVKYWLSVGAQPSDPVQRILFRAGVLPPPPMVAMGRKGGPRDKRPVDPMTGRFLNSDIPANASKPLEDGVGATTQ
;
A
#
# COMPACT_ATOMS: atom_id res chain seq x y z
N MET A 1 6.96 -28.45 -19.49
CA MET A 1 5.82 -27.54 -19.21
C MET A 1 5.76 -27.37 -17.70
N VAL A 2 5.61 -26.14 -17.20
CA VAL A 2 5.59 -25.87 -15.75
C VAL A 2 4.37 -25.01 -15.44
N VAL A 3 3.53 -25.48 -14.51
CA VAL A 3 2.41 -24.70 -14.00
C VAL A 3 2.94 -23.68 -13.01
N ARG A 4 2.55 -22.41 -13.19
CA ARG A 4 2.90 -21.32 -12.29
C ARG A 4 1.65 -20.73 -11.68
N ILE A 5 1.71 -20.48 -10.38
CA ILE A 5 0.71 -19.66 -9.70
C ILE A 5 1.17 -18.20 -9.82
N ARG A 6 0.45 -17.43 -10.62
CA ARG A 6 0.83 -16.06 -11.01
C ARG A 6 -0.33 -15.07 -10.90
N LEU A 7 0.02 -13.79 -10.87
CA LEU A 7 -0.95 -12.69 -10.91
C LEU A 7 -1.22 -12.31 -12.36
N ALA A 8 -2.49 -12.37 -12.75
CA ALA A 8 -2.96 -11.75 -13.98
C ALA A 8 -3.53 -10.36 -13.66
N ARG A 9 -3.25 -9.38 -14.51
CA ARG A 9 -3.63 -7.98 -14.28
C ARG A 9 -4.99 -7.73 -14.93
N PHE A 10 -5.89 -7.19 -14.14
CA PHE A 10 -7.22 -6.74 -14.52
C PHE A 10 -7.42 -5.28 -14.05
N GLY A 11 -8.55 -4.71 -14.43
CA GLY A 11 -8.94 -3.36 -14.04
C GLY A 11 -8.45 -2.29 -15.01
N CYS A 12 -8.67 -1.04 -14.63
CA CYS A 12 -8.44 0.12 -15.48
C CYS A 12 -7.03 0.69 -15.29
N LYS A 13 -6.66 1.63 -16.17
CA LYS A 13 -5.47 2.47 -15.98
C LYS A 13 -5.55 3.13 -14.59
N ASN A 14 -4.44 3.14 -13.86
CA ASN A 14 -4.32 3.70 -12.50
C ASN A 14 -5.19 3.05 -11.41
N LYS A 15 -5.96 2.01 -11.72
CA LYS A 15 -6.77 1.24 -10.76
C LYS A 15 -6.57 -0.27 -10.99
N PRO A 16 -5.40 -0.81 -10.61
CA PRO A 16 -5.07 -2.21 -10.86
C PRO A 16 -5.85 -3.16 -9.95
N PHE A 17 -6.34 -4.25 -10.52
CA PHE A 17 -6.92 -5.39 -9.82
C PHE A 17 -6.18 -6.66 -10.26
N TYR A 18 -5.86 -7.58 -9.36
CA TYR A 18 -5.16 -8.80 -9.74
C TYR A 18 -6.01 -10.03 -9.43
N ARG A 19 -5.96 -11.01 -10.33
CA ARG A 19 -6.47 -12.36 -10.09
C ARG A 19 -5.31 -13.30 -9.89
N VAL A 20 -5.42 -14.19 -8.91
CA VAL A 20 -4.45 -15.25 -8.66
C VAL A 20 -4.87 -16.46 -9.50
N MET A 21 -4.02 -16.87 -10.43
CA MET A 21 -4.33 -17.92 -11.39
C MET A 21 -3.26 -19.00 -11.41
N ALA A 22 -3.67 -20.25 -11.60
CA ALA A 22 -2.81 -21.33 -12.05
C ALA A 22 -2.81 -21.36 -13.58
N ALA A 23 -1.64 -21.22 -14.21
CA ALA A 23 -1.51 -21.23 -15.67
C ALA A 23 -0.17 -21.85 -16.08
N ASP A 24 -0.08 -22.32 -17.32
CA ASP A 24 1.22 -22.71 -17.89
C ASP A 24 2.14 -21.49 -18.00
N SER A 25 3.42 -21.69 -17.69
CA SER A 25 4.49 -20.70 -17.81
C SER A 25 4.55 -19.97 -19.15
N ARG A 26 4.26 -20.65 -20.26
CA ARG A 26 4.36 -20.12 -21.64
C ARG A 26 3.13 -19.34 -22.06
N SER A 27 2.01 -19.51 -21.38
CA SER A 27 0.77 -18.78 -21.69
C SER A 27 0.96 -17.27 -21.42
N PRO A 28 0.37 -16.38 -22.24
CA PRO A 28 0.44 -14.94 -22.02
C PRO A 28 -0.18 -14.56 -20.67
N ARG A 29 0.26 -13.44 -20.07
CA ARG A 29 -0.09 -13.05 -18.68
C ARG A 29 -1.58 -13.14 -18.38
N ASP A 30 -2.39 -12.54 -19.25
CA ASP A 30 -3.84 -12.41 -19.09
C ASP A 30 -4.63 -13.36 -20.00
N GLY A 31 -3.99 -14.40 -20.55
CA GLY A 31 -4.62 -15.34 -21.47
C GLY A 31 -5.20 -16.58 -20.80
N LYS A 32 -5.12 -17.72 -21.51
CA LYS A 32 -5.63 -19.01 -21.05
C LYS A 32 -4.95 -19.43 -19.76
N HIS A 33 -5.77 -19.70 -18.75
CA HIS A 33 -5.40 -20.23 -17.45
C HIS A 33 -6.13 -21.55 -17.22
N LEU A 34 -5.64 -22.33 -16.26
CA LEU A 34 -6.24 -23.60 -15.84
C LEU A 34 -7.36 -23.33 -14.85
N GLU A 35 -7.08 -22.51 -13.83
CA GLU A 35 -8.01 -22.22 -12.74
C GLU A 35 -7.73 -20.84 -12.13
N VAL A 36 -8.81 -20.16 -11.70
CA VAL A 36 -8.73 -18.94 -10.89
C VAL A 36 -8.81 -19.33 -9.41
N LEU A 37 -7.73 -19.08 -8.68
CA LEU A 37 -7.61 -19.45 -7.27
C LEU A 37 -8.08 -18.34 -6.31
N GLY A 38 -8.19 -17.11 -6.81
CA GLY A 38 -8.64 -15.99 -6.01
C GLY A 38 -8.30 -14.64 -6.61
N TYR A 39 -8.27 -13.61 -5.75
CA TYR A 39 -8.01 -12.24 -6.15
C TYR A 39 -7.16 -11.49 -5.12
N TYR A 40 -6.54 -10.41 -5.60
CA TYR A 40 -5.73 -9.50 -4.81
C TYR A 40 -5.97 -8.06 -5.27
N ASN A 41 -6.43 -7.22 -4.36
CA ASN A 41 -6.53 -5.78 -4.56
C ASN A 41 -5.40 -5.07 -3.81
N PRO A 42 -4.46 -4.43 -4.53
CA PRO A 42 -3.34 -3.72 -3.90
C PRO A 42 -3.77 -2.38 -3.28
N LEU A 43 -4.90 -1.82 -3.71
CA LEU A 43 -5.41 -0.55 -3.22
C LEU A 43 -6.04 -0.76 -1.83
N PRO A 44 -5.70 0.10 -0.85
CA PRO A 44 -6.33 0.03 0.46
C PRO A 44 -7.82 0.37 0.34
N GLY A 45 -8.66 -0.37 1.07
CA GLY A 45 -10.05 0.03 1.30
C GLY A 45 -10.16 1.20 2.28
N GLN A 46 -11.39 1.61 2.60
CA GLN A 46 -11.65 2.61 3.65
C GLN A 46 -11.07 2.19 5.00
N ASP A 47 -11.04 0.88 5.27
CA ASP A 47 -10.50 0.27 6.49
C ASP A 47 -8.95 0.27 6.52
N GLY A 48 -8.28 0.81 5.50
CA GLY A 48 -6.81 0.84 5.37
C GLY A 48 -6.16 -0.51 5.00
N GLY A 49 -6.92 -1.61 5.02
CA GLY A 49 -6.45 -2.96 4.67
C GLY A 49 -6.42 -3.22 3.16
N LYS A 50 -5.43 -4.00 2.71
CA LYS A 50 -5.40 -4.58 1.36
C LYS A 50 -6.33 -5.79 1.32
N ARG A 51 -7.25 -5.84 0.35
CA ARG A 51 -8.26 -6.90 0.26
C ARG A 51 -7.75 -8.05 -0.61
N MET A 52 -7.78 -9.27 -0.09
CA MET A 52 -7.45 -10.48 -0.82
C MET A 52 -8.39 -11.62 -0.42
N GLY A 53 -8.75 -12.47 -1.38
CA GLY A 53 -9.52 -13.68 -1.13
C GLY A 53 -8.92 -14.82 -1.92
N LEU A 54 -8.65 -15.94 -1.25
CA LEU A 54 -8.03 -17.13 -1.82
C LEU A 54 -8.84 -18.36 -1.48
N ASN A 55 -8.99 -19.27 -2.45
CA ASN A 55 -9.46 -20.62 -2.19
C ASN A 55 -8.27 -21.47 -1.70
N PHE A 56 -8.19 -21.65 -0.38
CA PHE A 56 -7.08 -22.34 0.26
C PHE A 56 -6.93 -23.79 -0.15
N ASP A 57 -8.03 -24.51 -0.36
CA ASP A 57 -8.00 -25.94 -0.72
C ASP A 57 -7.39 -26.14 -2.10
N ARG A 58 -7.80 -25.31 -3.06
CA ARG A 58 -7.27 -25.35 -4.42
C ARG A 58 -5.83 -24.91 -4.49
N VAL A 59 -5.45 -23.88 -3.73
CA VAL A 59 -4.03 -23.44 -3.65
C VAL A 59 -3.14 -24.56 -3.11
N LYS A 60 -3.56 -25.24 -2.03
CA LYS A 60 -2.80 -26.38 -1.46
C LYS A 60 -2.66 -27.53 -2.46
N TYR A 61 -3.73 -27.85 -3.19
CA TYR A 61 -3.69 -28.85 -4.26
C TYR A 61 -2.68 -28.49 -5.35
N TRP A 62 -2.69 -27.25 -5.87
CA TRP A 62 -1.73 -26.87 -6.91
C TRP A 62 -0.28 -26.88 -6.41
N LEU A 63 -0.06 -26.49 -5.16
CA LEU A 63 1.27 -26.60 -4.54
C LEU A 63 1.71 -28.06 -4.40
N SER A 64 0.82 -28.99 -4.03
CA SER A 64 1.15 -30.42 -3.91
C SER A 64 1.46 -31.08 -5.26
N VAL A 65 0.81 -30.62 -6.34
CA VAL A 65 1.09 -31.04 -7.72
C VAL A 65 2.43 -30.47 -8.25
N GLY A 66 3.07 -29.57 -7.49
CA GLY A 66 4.37 -28.99 -7.85
C GLY A 66 4.27 -27.67 -8.63
N ALA A 67 3.13 -26.98 -8.58
CA ALA A 67 3.01 -25.65 -9.18
C ALA A 67 3.93 -24.65 -8.47
N GLN A 68 4.67 -23.87 -9.24
CA GLN A 68 5.64 -22.91 -8.72
C GLN A 68 5.01 -21.51 -8.57
N PRO A 69 4.86 -20.97 -7.34
CA PRO A 69 4.35 -19.63 -7.15
C PRO A 69 5.39 -18.58 -7.55
N SER A 70 4.94 -17.49 -8.16
CA SER A 70 5.77 -16.29 -8.42
C SER A 70 6.06 -15.50 -7.13
N ASP A 71 7.15 -14.73 -7.09
CA ASP A 71 7.57 -13.94 -5.92
C ASP A 71 6.45 -13.08 -5.27
N PRO A 72 5.63 -12.30 -6.03
CA PRO A 72 4.54 -11.56 -5.40
C PRO A 72 3.46 -12.47 -4.82
N VAL A 73 3.21 -13.63 -5.44
CA VAL A 73 2.26 -14.63 -4.94
C VAL A 73 2.80 -15.29 -3.68
N GLN A 74 4.11 -15.59 -3.59
CA GLN A 74 4.72 -16.10 -2.36
C GLN A 74 4.50 -15.15 -1.18
N ARG A 75 4.64 -13.83 -1.39
CA ARG A 75 4.35 -12.82 -0.34
C ARG A 75 2.87 -12.83 0.09
N ILE A 76 1.95 -13.03 -0.86
CA ILE A 76 0.52 -13.13 -0.58
C ILE A 76 0.22 -14.40 0.21
N LEU A 77 0.77 -15.54 -0.20
CA LEU A 77 0.59 -16.84 0.46
C LEU A 77 1.23 -16.87 1.86
N PHE A 78 2.38 -16.23 2.04
CA PHE A 78 3.00 -16.03 3.35
C PHE A 78 2.10 -15.22 4.28
N ARG A 79 1.57 -14.08 3.80
CA ARG A 79 0.61 -13.27 4.57
C ARG A 79 -0.68 -14.02 4.91
N ALA A 80 -1.05 -15.01 4.08
CA ALA A 80 -2.20 -15.87 4.30
C ALA A 80 -1.88 -17.10 5.17
N GLY A 81 -0.64 -17.28 5.62
CA GLY A 81 -0.21 -18.39 6.49
C GLY A 81 -0.03 -19.74 5.79
N VAL A 82 0.05 -19.77 4.45
CA VAL A 82 0.16 -21.02 3.67
C VAL A 82 1.61 -21.45 3.43
N LEU A 83 2.51 -20.48 3.25
CA LEU A 83 3.93 -20.72 2.96
C LEU A 83 4.84 -20.06 4.00
N PRO A 84 6.06 -20.58 4.20
CA PRO A 84 7.07 -19.93 5.03
C PRO A 84 7.49 -18.56 4.45
N PRO A 85 8.14 -17.70 5.25
CA PRO A 85 8.62 -16.40 4.78
C PRO A 85 9.60 -16.58 3.62
N PRO A 86 9.45 -15.83 2.52
CA PRO A 86 10.42 -15.86 1.44
C PRO A 86 11.75 -15.26 1.91
N PRO A 87 12.90 -15.77 1.42
CA PRO A 87 14.23 -15.42 1.94
C PRO A 87 14.55 -13.91 1.88
N MET A 88 13.91 -13.18 0.96
CA MET A 88 14.07 -11.73 0.79
C MET A 88 13.41 -10.85 1.87
N VAL A 89 12.60 -11.41 2.77
CA VAL A 89 11.87 -10.62 3.80
C VAL A 89 12.73 -10.37 5.05
N ALA A 90 13.97 -10.86 5.08
CA ALA A 90 14.83 -10.84 6.27
C ALA A 90 15.12 -9.43 6.83
N MET A 91 15.06 -8.36 6.02
CA MET A 91 15.41 -7.01 6.48
C MET A 91 14.35 -5.97 6.09
N GLY A 92 13.48 -5.63 7.04
CA GLY A 92 12.58 -4.49 6.90
C GLY A 92 13.34 -3.18 7.10
N ARG A 93 13.10 -2.16 6.25
CA ARG A 93 13.53 -0.79 6.55
C ARG A 93 12.89 -0.37 7.86
N LYS A 94 13.69 -0.10 8.90
CA LYS A 94 13.21 0.61 10.09
C LYS A 94 12.68 1.96 9.61
N GLY A 95 11.37 2.16 9.71
CA GLY A 95 10.71 3.37 9.21
C GLY A 95 11.36 4.61 9.82
N GLY A 96 11.66 5.60 8.97
CA GLY A 96 12.09 6.91 9.46
C GLY A 96 10.99 7.58 10.29
N PRO A 97 11.34 8.63 11.06
CA PRO A 97 10.37 9.38 11.84
C PRO A 97 9.22 9.85 10.94
N ARG A 98 7.98 9.52 11.32
CA ARG A 98 6.80 10.11 10.69
C ARG A 98 6.55 11.45 11.36
N ASP A 99 6.51 12.51 10.59
CA ASP A 99 6.08 13.82 11.08
C ASP A 99 4.60 13.72 11.48
N LYS A 100 4.30 13.93 12.76
CA LYS A 100 2.94 13.86 13.33
C LYS A 100 2.30 15.23 13.53
N ARG A 101 2.98 16.31 13.12
CA ARG A 101 2.49 17.66 13.35
C ARG A 101 1.12 17.86 12.68
N PRO A 102 0.14 18.46 13.39
CA PRO A 102 -1.15 18.81 12.79
C PRO A 102 -0.93 19.75 11.61
N VAL A 103 -1.52 19.41 10.47
CA VAL A 103 -1.50 20.23 9.26
C VAL A 103 -2.84 20.93 9.13
N ASP A 104 -2.82 22.23 8.87
CA ASP A 104 -4.03 22.99 8.60
C ASP A 104 -4.67 22.52 7.27
N PRO A 105 -5.97 22.13 7.26
CA PRO A 105 -6.64 21.61 6.08
C PRO A 105 -6.84 22.64 4.96
N MET A 106 -6.80 23.95 5.24
CA MET A 106 -6.95 25.01 4.25
C MET A 106 -5.62 25.49 3.66
N THR A 107 -4.56 25.55 4.46
CA THR A 107 -3.25 26.08 4.01
C THR A 107 -2.18 25.01 3.79
N GLY A 108 -2.38 23.77 4.25
CA GLY A 108 -1.40 22.69 4.14
C GLY A 108 -0.10 22.95 4.91
N ARG A 109 -0.08 23.97 5.77
CA ARG A 109 1.06 24.31 6.63
C ARG A 109 0.95 23.60 7.98
N PHE A 110 2.09 23.30 8.58
CA PHE A 110 2.12 22.81 9.96
C PHE A 110 1.63 23.90 10.91
N LEU A 111 0.71 23.53 11.80
CA LEU A 111 0.32 24.38 12.92
C LEU A 111 1.50 24.42 13.91
N ASN A 112 2.30 25.48 13.84
CA ASN A 112 3.34 25.74 14.84
C ASN A 112 2.66 26.32 16.08
N SER A 113 2.86 25.70 17.25
CA SER A 113 2.32 26.14 18.56
C SER A 113 2.95 27.44 19.09
N ASP A 114 3.93 28.01 18.38
CA ASP A 114 4.83 29.01 18.93
C ASP A 114 4.62 30.36 18.22
N ILE A 115 3.43 30.94 18.38
CA ILE A 115 3.24 32.39 18.25
C ILE A 115 2.54 32.84 19.54
N PRO A 116 3.26 33.46 20.50
CA PRO A 116 2.60 34.04 21.66
C PRO A 116 1.64 35.13 21.16
N ALA A 117 0.40 35.08 21.66
CA ALA A 117 -0.75 35.88 21.25
C ALA A 117 -0.65 37.39 21.57
N ASN A 118 0.55 38.00 21.52
CA ASN A 118 0.75 39.39 21.89
C ASN A 118 1.61 40.12 20.85
N ALA A 119 1.05 40.34 19.65
CA ALA A 119 1.60 41.24 18.64
C ALA A 119 0.51 42.09 17.98
N SER A 120 -0.53 42.45 18.74
CA SER A 120 -1.53 43.45 18.34
C SER A 120 -1.69 44.49 19.44
N LYS A 121 -0.62 45.26 19.69
CA LYS A 121 -0.79 46.61 20.23
C LYS A 121 -0.85 47.56 19.03
N PRO A 122 -1.91 48.39 18.88
CA PRO A 122 -1.95 49.42 17.86
C PRO A 122 -0.84 50.44 18.13
N LEU A 123 -0.23 50.94 17.07
CA LEU A 123 0.69 52.08 17.10
C LEU A 123 -0.13 53.31 17.52
N GLU A 124 0.07 53.84 18.73
CA GLU A 124 -0.46 55.16 19.10
C GLU A 124 0.54 56.23 18.64
N ASP A 125 0.08 57.08 17.73
CA ASP A 125 0.79 58.26 17.24
C ASP A 125 0.93 59.31 18.36
N GLY A 126 2.11 59.37 18.96
CA GLY A 126 2.48 60.42 19.90
C GLY A 126 2.80 61.74 19.19
N VAL A 127 1.79 62.56 18.93
CA VAL A 127 1.96 63.99 18.64
C VAL A 127 2.30 64.70 19.95
N GLY A 128 3.59 64.90 20.22
CA GLY A 128 4.10 65.56 21.43
C GLY A 128 5.02 66.75 21.08
N ALA A 129 4.42 67.93 21.09
CA ALA A 129 4.99 69.23 21.48
C ALA A 129 6.47 69.54 21.13
N THR A 130 6.68 70.32 20.08
CA THR A 130 7.84 71.22 19.94
C THR A 130 7.52 72.56 20.62
N THR A 131 8.25 72.90 21.68
CA THR A 131 8.31 74.24 22.28
C THR A 131 9.74 74.55 22.71
N GLN A 132 10.18 75.76 22.31
CA GLN A 132 11.45 76.49 22.48
C GLN A 132 12.61 76.11 21.55
#